data_AF-A0A7V7T2S8-F1
#
_entry.id   AF-A0A7V7T2S8-F1
#
_cell.length_a   1.000
_cell.length_b   1.000
_cell.length_c   1.000
_cell.angle_alpha   90.00
_cell.angle_beta   90.00
_cell.angle_gamma   90.00
#
_symmetry.space_group_name_H-M   'P 1'
#
loop_
_entity.id
_entity.type
_entity.pdbx_description
1 polymer ?
#
loop_
_entity_poly.entity_id
_entity_poly.type
_entity_poly.pdbx_seq_one_letter_code
_entity_poly.pdbx_strand_id
1 'polypeptide(L)'
;MWTLWQNFDGIQQPWQNQGSVAVFLKPNVGEQQRQALQQELSQKKLISEVTLVAKQSIKSELSDDPQLNQVIAVIDDYDLPDQLMLKPHEAATVDQLKSLAKQLQLHPDIDYVSFDADWYRQLQAVTRALYYVTQGSIVIFLTIVLVFLSHSIGNEVAAHKAEIGLKKLLGASPGQIRRRFLYSGLYYGVLAGLLAWLLLAVTLWWMKKPLLALTESFGRAFVISTGSLSDWFLFIVLCALISWLGARISSSGHIHKL
;
A
#
# COMPACT_ATOMS: atom_id res chain seq x y z
N MET A 1 -6.97 0.98 -5.24
CA MET A 1 -6.93 0.14 -4.02
C MET A 1 -5.51 -0.32 -3.72
N TRP A 2 -4.87 -1.11 -4.58
CA TRP A 2 -3.47 -1.53 -4.37
C TRP A 2 -2.47 -0.36 -4.22
N THR A 3 -2.58 0.66 -5.08
CA THR A 3 -1.76 1.88 -4.96
C THR A 3 -2.02 2.64 -3.66
N LEU A 4 -3.28 2.66 -3.17
CA LEU A 4 -3.61 3.28 -1.88
C LEU A 4 -2.97 2.50 -0.73
N TRP A 5 -2.94 1.17 -0.81
CA TRP A 5 -2.26 0.33 0.17
C TRP A 5 -0.75 0.58 0.19
N GLN A 6 -0.09 0.65 -0.98
CA GLN A 6 1.35 0.97 -1.05
C GLN A 6 1.67 2.37 -0.50
N ASN A 7 0.80 3.35 -0.76
CA ASN A 7 1.01 4.69 -0.23
C ASN A 7 0.63 4.79 1.26
N PHE A 8 -0.25 3.92 1.75
CA PHE A 8 -0.57 3.82 3.17
C PHE A 8 0.65 3.42 4.00
N ASP A 9 1.49 2.49 3.51
CA ASP A 9 2.76 2.14 4.18
C ASP A 9 3.66 3.37 4.36
N GLY A 10 3.72 4.25 3.35
CA GLY A 10 4.49 5.50 3.43
C GLY A 10 3.91 6.50 4.43
N ILE A 11 2.58 6.57 4.56
CA ILE A 11 1.89 7.42 5.55
C ILE A 11 1.99 6.80 6.96
N GLN A 12 2.07 5.47 7.05
CA GLN A 12 2.15 4.73 8.30
C GLN A 12 3.55 4.83 8.92
N GLN A 13 4.62 4.96 8.14
CA GLN A 13 6.00 5.03 8.62
C GLN A 13 6.23 6.08 9.75
N PRO A 14 5.80 7.36 9.64
CA PRO A 14 5.91 8.32 10.75
C PRO A 14 5.13 7.91 12.01
N TRP A 15 3.96 7.28 11.84
CA TRP A 15 3.07 6.87 12.93
C TRP A 15 3.54 5.58 13.61
N GLN A 16 4.13 4.67 12.82
CA GLN A 16 4.87 3.53 13.32
C GLN A 16 6.07 4.02 14.11
N ASN A 17 6.85 4.98 13.62
CA ASN A 17 7.99 5.52 14.35
C ASN A 17 7.60 6.07 15.73
N GLN A 18 6.47 6.78 15.83
CA GLN A 18 5.97 7.29 17.12
C GLN A 18 5.39 6.20 18.05
N GLY A 19 5.17 4.99 17.55
CA GLY A 19 4.58 3.85 18.28
C GLY A 19 5.37 2.55 18.22
N SER A 20 6.62 2.63 17.79
CA SER A 20 7.56 1.52 17.66
C SER A 20 8.26 1.28 18.98
N VAL A 21 9.03 0.19 19.07
CA VAL A 21 9.97 0.00 20.18
C VAL A 21 11.06 1.05 20.02
N ALA A 22 11.03 2.10 20.85
CA ALA A 22 12.06 3.13 20.90
C ALA A 22 13.03 2.83 22.03
N VAL A 23 14.31 2.69 21.69
CA VAL A 23 15.38 2.37 22.63
C VAL A 23 16.22 3.62 22.85
N PHE A 24 16.19 4.13 24.07
CA PHE A 24 16.97 5.29 24.51
C PHE A 24 18.30 4.80 25.06
N LEU A 25 19.39 5.33 24.50
CA LEU A 25 20.74 4.96 24.88
C LEU A 25 21.22 5.81 26.06
N LYS A 26 22.14 5.25 26.86
CA LYS A 26 22.78 6.01 27.94
C LYS A 26 23.63 7.16 27.40
N PRO A 27 23.80 8.26 28.15
CA PRO A 27 24.77 9.29 27.81
C PRO A 27 26.18 8.69 27.79
N ASN A 28 26.95 8.95 26.72
CA ASN A 28 28.31 8.46 26.41
C ASN A 28 28.47 7.09 25.72
N VAL A 29 27.44 6.54 25.06
CA VAL A 29 27.66 5.38 24.17
C VAL A 29 28.42 5.82 22.91
N GLY A 30 29.62 5.27 22.70
CA GLY A 30 30.49 5.61 21.57
C GLY A 30 29.87 5.23 20.22
N GLU A 31 30.22 5.93 19.14
CA GLU A 31 29.72 5.66 17.78
C GLU A 31 29.88 4.19 17.36
N GLN A 32 31.03 3.57 17.68
CA GLN A 32 31.29 2.15 17.38
C GLN A 32 30.35 1.21 18.14
N GLN A 33 30.03 1.51 19.40
CA GLN A 33 29.10 0.73 20.20
C GLN A 33 27.66 0.89 19.69
N ARG A 34 27.28 2.11 19.27
CA ARG A 34 25.97 2.38 18.65
C ARG A 34 25.79 1.58 17.36
N GLN A 35 26.81 1.56 16.49
CA GLN A 35 26.77 0.77 15.26
C GLN A 35 26.75 -0.74 15.51
N ALA A 36 27.53 -1.23 16.48
CA ALA A 36 27.51 -2.64 16.87
C ALA A 36 26.13 -3.06 17.39
N LEU A 37 25.50 -2.23 18.24
CA LEU A 37 24.16 -2.47 18.75
C LEU A 37 23.11 -2.42 17.63
N GLN A 38 23.21 -1.45 16.70
CA GLN A 38 22.35 -1.39 15.52
C GLN A 38 22.43 -2.67 14.69
N GLN A 39 23.65 -3.17 14.43
CA GLN A 39 23.87 -4.41 13.70
C GLN A 39 23.29 -5.62 14.44
N GLU A 40 23.51 -5.75 15.75
CA GLU A 40 22.95 -6.83 16.55
C GLU A 40 21.41 -6.84 16.49
N LEU A 41 20.79 -5.67 16.64
CA LEU A 41 19.34 -5.53 16.59
C LEU A 41 18.79 -5.84 15.19
N SER A 42 19.47 -5.40 14.13
CA SER A 42 19.07 -5.69 12.75
C SER A 42 19.13 -7.19 12.39
N GLN A 43 19.93 -7.99 13.12
CA GLN A 43 20.01 -9.44 12.92
C GLN A 43 18.88 -10.21 13.64
N LYS A 44 18.14 -9.58 14.56
CA LYS A 44 17.04 -10.25 15.26
C LYS A 44 15.85 -10.43 14.32
N LYS A 45 15.35 -11.66 14.18
CA LYS A 45 14.20 -12.01 13.32
C LYS A 45 12.91 -11.23 13.60
N LEU A 46 12.80 -10.62 14.78
CA LEU A 46 11.63 -9.84 15.20
C LEU A 46 11.67 -8.39 14.71
N ILE A 47 12.79 -7.93 14.17
CA ILE A 47 13.04 -6.56 13.74
C ILE A 47 13.24 -6.57 12.23
N SER A 48 12.57 -5.66 11.52
CA SER A 48 12.71 -5.47 10.07
C SER A 48 13.70 -4.37 9.73
N GLU A 49 13.74 -3.30 10.52
CA GLU A 49 14.57 -2.11 10.27
C GLU A 49 15.01 -1.48 11.60
N VAL A 50 16.24 -0.97 11.65
CA VAL A 50 16.77 -0.24 12.81
C VAL A 50 17.31 1.11 12.33
N THR A 51 16.69 2.17 12.80
CA THR A 51 17.04 3.54 12.42
C THR A 51 17.65 4.25 13.62
N LEU A 52 18.89 4.72 13.46
CA LEU A 52 19.54 5.57 14.45
C LEU A 52 19.07 7.00 14.24
N VAL A 53 18.47 7.56 15.30
CA VAL A 53 18.07 8.96 15.34
C VAL A 53 19.01 9.66 16.31
N ALA A 54 19.92 10.44 15.73
CA ALA A 54 20.89 11.19 16.49
C ALA A 54 20.20 12.37 17.21
N LYS A 55 20.71 12.72 18.38
CA LYS A 55 20.26 13.89 19.14
C LYS A 55 20.15 15.18 18.31
N GLN A 56 21.10 15.41 17.39
CA GLN A 56 21.15 16.62 16.57
C GLN A 56 19.99 16.69 15.58
N SER A 57 19.58 15.56 14.99
CA SER A 57 18.42 15.52 14.10
C SER A 57 17.10 15.73 14.84
N ILE A 58 17.02 15.26 16.09
CA ILE A 58 15.85 15.49 16.96
C ILE A 58 15.72 16.99 17.26
N LYS A 59 16.81 17.65 17.69
CA LYS A 59 16.79 19.09 17.96
C LYS A 59 16.40 19.91 16.72
N SER A 60 16.93 19.59 15.54
CA SER A 60 16.55 20.31 14.31
C SER A 60 15.08 20.10 13.94
N GLU A 61 14.57 18.86 14.02
CA GLU A 61 13.18 18.55 13.66
C GLU A 61 12.17 19.19 14.64
N LEU A 62 12.51 19.32 15.93
CA LEU A 62 11.68 20.06 16.89
C LEU A 62 11.79 21.60 16.72
N SER A 63 12.95 22.13 16.33
CA SER A 63 13.14 23.58 16.12
C SER A 63 12.40 24.10 14.90
N ASP A 64 12.11 23.25 13.92
CA ASP A 64 11.34 23.58 12.72
C ASP A 64 9.83 23.77 13.02
N ASP A 65 9.32 23.26 14.14
CA ASP A 65 7.94 23.49 14.57
C ASP A 65 7.83 24.75 15.46
N PRO A 66 7.12 25.81 15.02
CA PRO A 66 6.99 27.06 15.76
C PRO A 66 6.38 26.92 17.17
N GLN A 67 5.58 25.88 17.41
CA GLN A 67 4.96 25.62 18.71
C GLN A 67 5.92 24.88 19.65
N LEU A 68 6.73 23.95 19.12
CA LEU A 68 7.72 23.21 19.92
C LEU A 68 9.01 23.99 20.15
N ASN A 69 9.37 24.94 19.29
CA ASN A 69 10.56 25.77 19.48
C ASN A 69 10.52 26.56 20.80
N GLN A 70 9.33 26.98 21.25
CA GLN A 70 9.15 27.64 22.55
C GLN A 70 9.37 26.69 23.74
N VAL A 71 9.12 25.39 23.53
CA VAL A 71 9.30 24.33 24.55
C VAL A 71 10.77 23.89 24.60
N ILE A 72 11.49 23.90 23.46
CA ILE A 72 12.93 23.59 23.41
C ILE A 72 13.75 24.59 24.22
N ALA A 73 13.42 25.88 24.17
CA ALA A 73 14.12 26.90 24.96
C ALA A 73 14.06 26.65 26.49
N VAL A 74 13.05 25.89 26.95
CA VAL A 74 12.89 25.47 28.35
C VAL A 74 13.61 24.13 28.63
N ILE A 75 13.80 23.30 27.60
CA ILE A 75 14.42 21.97 27.67
C ILE A 75 15.92 22.02 27.33
N ASP A 76 16.48 23.18 26.95
CA ASP A 76 17.86 23.30 26.48
C ASP A 76 18.92 22.90 27.55
N ASP A 77 18.51 22.85 28.82
CA ASP A 77 19.30 22.36 29.96
C ASP A 77 19.29 20.82 30.09
N TYR A 78 18.48 20.10 29.29
CA TYR A 78 18.33 18.65 29.31
C TYR A 78 18.98 17.99 28.08
N ASP A 79 19.98 17.16 28.35
CA ASP A 79 20.72 16.46 27.30
C ASP A 79 19.87 15.32 26.71
N LEU A 80 19.25 15.56 25.56
CA LEU A 80 18.46 14.53 24.86
C LEU A 80 19.36 13.33 24.49
N PRO A 81 19.01 12.09 24.91
CA PRO A 81 19.78 10.89 24.57
C PRO A 81 19.58 10.51 23.10
N ASP A 82 20.57 9.81 22.54
CA ASP A 82 20.43 9.16 21.23
C ASP A 82 19.41 8.02 21.30
N GLN A 83 18.67 7.81 20.21
CA GLN A 83 17.59 6.82 20.16
C GLN A 83 17.76 5.88 18.97
N LEU A 84 17.52 4.59 19.22
CA LEU A 84 17.38 3.57 18.18
C LEU A 84 15.89 3.25 18.03
N MET A 85 15.35 3.54 16.85
CA MET A 85 13.98 3.20 16.50
C MET A 85 13.95 1.83 15.84
N LEU A 86 13.22 0.89 16.44
CA LEU A 86 13.13 -0.48 15.95
C LEU A 86 11.78 -0.70 15.28
N LYS A 87 11.79 -0.96 13.97
CA LYS A 87 10.60 -1.36 13.24
C LYS A 87 10.36 -2.86 13.43
N PRO A 88 9.25 -3.29 14.04
CA PRO A 88 8.94 -4.70 14.17
C PRO A 88 8.77 -5.38 12.80
N HIS A 89 9.04 -6.68 12.74
CA HIS A 89 8.68 -7.49 11.58
C HIS A 89 7.15 -7.70 11.53
N GLU A 90 6.55 -7.80 10.34
CA GLU A 90 5.08 -7.97 10.19
C GLU A 90 4.54 -9.22 10.92
N ALA A 91 5.36 -10.26 11.00
CA ALA A 91 5.06 -11.51 11.69
C ALA A 91 5.27 -11.45 13.22
N ALA A 92 5.80 -10.35 13.77
CA ALA A 92 6.08 -10.23 15.18
C ALA A 92 4.79 -10.01 16.00
N THR A 93 4.57 -10.87 16.98
CA THR A 93 3.43 -10.75 17.90
C THR A 93 3.73 -9.72 18.98
N VAL A 94 2.69 -9.04 19.48
CA VAL A 94 2.77 -8.09 20.61
C VAL A 94 3.55 -8.69 21.79
N ASP A 95 3.32 -9.96 22.15
CA ASP A 95 3.98 -10.61 23.28
C ASP A 95 5.48 -10.87 23.05
N GLN A 96 5.88 -11.12 21.80
CA GLN A 96 7.29 -11.26 21.42
C GLN A 96 8.01 -9.91 21.47
N LEU A 97 7.32 -8.82 21.12
CA LEU A 97 7.86 -7.47 21.25
C LEU A 97 7.93 -7.03 22.72
N LYS A 98 6.95 -7.42 23.56
CA LYS A 98 7.02 -7.21 25.01
C LYS A 98 8.22 -7.93 25.62
N SER A 99 8.46 -9.19 25.25
CA SER A 99 9.59 -9.94 25.78
C SER A 99 10.92 -9.37 25.29
N LEU A 100 11.00 -8.96 24.01
CA LEU A 100 12.16 -8.28 23.45
C LEU A 100 12.43 -6.96 24.18
N ALA A 101 11.42 -6.11 24.41
CA ALA A 101 11.57 -4.85 25.12
C ALA A 101 12.12 -5.06 26.53
N LYS A 102 11.63 -6.07 27.26
CA LYS A 102 12.16 -6.44 28.58
C LYS A 102 13.61 -6.93 28.53
N GLN A 103 13.98 -7.70 27.51
CA GLN A 103 15.36 -8.16 27.33
C GLN A 103 16.31 -6.99 27.01
N LEU A 104 15.88 -6.07 26.15
CA LEU A 104 16.65 -4.88 25.79
C LEU A 104 16.85 -3.94 26.97
N GLN A 105 15.86 -3.83 27.86
CA GLN A 105 15.99 -3.01 29.06
C GLN A 105 17.05 -3.52 30.06
N LEU A 106 17.50 -4.78 29.93
CA LEU A 106 18.58 -5.35 30.74
C LEU A 106 19.98 -5.08 30.15
N HIS A 107 20.06 -4.51 28.95
CA HIS A 107 21.33 -4.29 28.25
C HIS A 107 22.13 -3.15 28.91
N PRO A 108 23.46 -3.27 29.08
CA PRO A 108 24.28 -2.28 29.78
C PRO A 108 24.27 -0.89 29.12
N ASP A 109 24.16 -0.82 27.80
CA ASP A 109 24.20 0.45 27.04
C ASP A 109 22.83 1.13 26.85
N ILE A 110 21.74 0.46 27.27
CA ILE A 110 20.36 0.94 27.14
C ILE A 110 19.91 1.58 28.44
N ASP A 111 19.34 2.77 28.38
CA ASP A 111 18.79 3.48 29.54
C ASP A 111 17.31 3.17 29.72
N TYR A 112 16.53 3.34 28.65
CA TYR A 112 15.09 3.14 28.67
C TYR A 112 14.59 2.54 27.37
N VAL A 113 13.56 1.70 27.43
CA VAL A 113 12.87 1.15 26.26
C VAL A 113 11.41 1.55 26.36
N SER A 114 10.96 2.39 25.43
CA SER A 114 9.55 2.73 25.28
C SER A 114 8.89 1.75 24.33
N PHE A 115 7.87 1.03 24.81
CA PHE A 115 7.01 0.20 23.98
C PHE A 115 5.56 0.26 24.48
N ASP A 116 4.71 0.92 23.70
CA ASP A 116 3.27 0.93 23.94
C ASP A 116 2.61 -0.23 23.18
N ALA A 117 2.31 -1.29 23.93
CA ALA A 117 1.68 -2.49 23.39
C ALA A 117 0.23 -2.28 22.98
N ASP A 118 -0.49 -1.37 23.63
CA ASP A 118 -1.91 -1.14 23.35
C ASP A 118 -2.05 -0.31 22.08
N TRP A 119 -1.24 0.73 21.92
CA TRP A 119 -1.11 1.47 20.66
C TRP A 119 -0.72 0.54 19.50
N TYR A 120 0.33 -0.28 19.67
CA TYR A 120 0.77 -1.19 18.62
C TYR A 120 -0.32 -2.20 18.23
N ARG A 121 -1.09 -2.71 19.21
CA ARG A 121 -2.24 -3.58 18.96
C ARG A 121 -3.35 -2.88 18.17
N GLN A 122 -3.68 -1.63 18.52
CA GLN A 122 -4.68 -0.84 17.81
C GLN A 122 -4.23 -0.56 16.37
N LEU A 123 -2.96 -0.20 16.17
CA LEU A 123 -2.39 0.04 14.85
C LEU A 123 -2.41 -1.23 14.00
N GLN A 124 -2.06 -2.40 14.56
CA GLN A 124 -2.19 -3.68 13.89
C GLN A 124 -3.64 -4.01 13.52
N ALA A 125 -4.60 -3.72 14.40
CA ALA A 125 -6.01 -3.94 14.13
C ALA A 125 -6.51 -3.08 12.95
N VAL A 126 -6.15 -1.79 12.93
CA VAL A 126 -6.50 -0.87 11.82
C VAL A 126 -5.85 -1.32 10.51
N THR A 127 -4.56 -1.65 10.54
CA THR A 127 -3.82 -2.12 9.35
C THR A 127 -4.44 -3.40 8.79
N ARG A 128 -4.80 -4.35 9.68
CA ARG A 128 -5.45 -5.61 9.30
C ARG A 128 -6.86 -5.38 8.75
N ALA A 129 -7.65 -4.50 9.36
CA ALA A 129 -8.97 -4.14 8.84
C ALA A 129 -8.86 -3.53 7.44
N LEU A 130 -7.92 -2.61 7.23
CA LEU A 130 -7.67 -1.99 5.92
C LEU A 130 -7.22 -3.01 4.88
N TYR A 131 -6.39 -3.99 5.26
CA TYR A 131 -6.00 -5.10 4.40
C TYR A 131 -7.22 -5.91 3.93
N TYR A 132 -8.10 -6.33 4.86
CA TYR A 132 -9.30 -7.09 4.50
C TYR A 132 -10.30 -6.28 3.67
N VAL A 133 -10.49 -4.99 3.97
CA VAL A 133 -11.33 -4.09 3.17
C VAL A 133 -10.77 -3.96 1.75
N THR A 134 -9.46 -3.83 1.61
CA THR A 134 -8.78 -3.76 0.31
C THR A 134 -9.00 -5.05 -0.47
N GLN A 135 -8.78 -6.22 0.14
CA GLN A 135 -9.01 -7.53 -0.50
C GLN A 135 -10.49 -7.75 -0.87
N GLY A 136 -11.42 -7.44 0.04
CA GLY A 136 -12.85 -7.56 -0.21
C GLY A 136 -13.32 -6.65 -1.35
N SER A 137 -12.81 -5.42 -1.42
CA SER A 137 -13.13 -4.48 -2.50
C SER A 137 -12.71 -4.99 -3.88
N ILE A 138 -11.57 -5.68 -3.99
CA ILE A 138 -11.08 -6.27 -5.24
C ILE A 138 -12.07 -7.33 -5.74
N VAL A 139 -12.50 -8.24 -4.87
CA VAL A 139 -13.45 -9.32 -5.21
C VAL A 139 -14.80 -8.75 -5.65
N ILE A 140 -15.31 -7.76 -4.91
CA ILE A 140 -16.58 -7.08 -5.23
C ILE A 140 -16.47 -6.39 -6.59
N PHE A 141 -15.38 -5.65 -6.84
CA PHE A 141 -15.19 -4.93 -8.09
C PHE A 141 -15.08 -5.86 -9.30
N LEU A 142 -14.32 -6.97 -9.17
CA LEU A 142 -14.23 -8.01 -10.20
C LEU A 142 -15.61 -8.60 -10.53
N THR A 143 -16.43 -8.86 -9.50
CA THR A 143 -17.78 -9.38 -9.67
C THR A 143 -18.67 -8.39 -10.42
N ILE A 144 -18.64 -7.11 -10.04
CA ILE A 144 -19.40 -6.05 -10.73
C ILE A 144 -19.02 -5.99 -12.20
N VAL A 145 -17.72 -5.96 -12.52
CA VAL A 145 -17.21 -5.90 -13.90
C VAL A 145 -17.70 -7.10 -14.71
N LEU A 146 -17.61 -8.32 -14.17
CA LEU A 146 -18.07 -9.52 -14.87
C LEU A 146 -19.58 -9.50 -15.16
N VAL A 147 -20.39 -9.06 -14.20
CA VAL A 147 -21.85 -8.94 -14.37
C VAL A 147 -22.19 -7.87 -15.41
N PHE A 148 -21.59 -6.69 -15.30
CA PHE A 148 -21.82 -5.59 -16.25
C PHE A 148 -21.43 -5.98 -17.68
N LEU A 149 -20.26 -6.61 -17.84
CA LEU A 149 -19.78 -7.02 -19.15
C LEU A 149 -20.63 -8.15 -19.74
N SER A 150 -21.09 -9.09 -18.90
CA SER A 150 -22.02 -10.14 -19.32
C SER A 150 -23.33 -9.55 -19.83
N HIS A 151 -23.86 -8.55 -19.13
CA HIS A 151 -25.08 -7.85 -19.54
C HIS A 151 -24.88 -7.06 -20.84
N SER A 152 -23.79 -6.30 -20.95
CA SER A 152 -23.50 -5.49 -22.13
C SER A 152 -23.33 -6.33 -23.40
N ILE A 153 -22.56 -7.41 -23.34
CA ILE A 153 -22.37 -8.33 -24.48
C ILE A 153 -23.68 -9.05 -24.83
N GLY A 154 -24.48 -9.39 -23.82
CA GLY A 154 -25.82 -9.96 -24.03
C GLY A 154 -26.70 -9.05 -24.89
N ASN A 155 -26.70 -7.74 -24.59
CA ASN A 155 -27.42 -6.75 -25.40
C ASN A 155 -26.85 -6.63 -26.82
N GLU A 156 -25.53 -6.64 -26.99
CA GLU A 156 -24.89 -6.57 -28.31
C GLU A 156 -25.27 -7.78 -29.19
N VAL A 157 -25.24 -8.98 -28.61
CA VAL A 157 -25.65 -10.23 -29.28
C VAL A 157 -27.14 -10.17 -29.65
N ALA A 158 -27.99 -9.69 -28.74
CA ALA A 158 -29.43 -9.56 -29.01
C ALA A 158 -29.70 -8.58 -30.17
N ALA A 159 -28.99 -7.45 -30.22
CA ALA A 159 -29.11 -6.46 -31.28
C ALA A 159 -28.68 -7.00 -32.66
N HIS A 160 -27.73 -7.94 -32.70
CA HIS A 160 -27.19 -8.50 -33.95
C HIS A 160 -27.73 -9.90 -34.27
N LYS A 161 -28.79 -10.35 -33.58
CA LYS A 161 -29.34 -11.71 -33.69
C LYS A 161 -29.76 -12.07 -35.12
N ALA A 162 -30.35 -11.14 -35.87
CA ALA A 162 -30.78 -11.38 -37.26
C ALA A 162 -29.59 -11.59 -38.21
N GLU A 163 -28.52 -10.80 -38.06
CA GLU A 163 -27.28 -10.93 -38.85
C GLU A 163 -26.56 -12.25 -38.55
N ILE A 164 -26.52 -12.64 -37.27
CA ILE A 164 -25.95 -13.91 -36.82
C ILE A 164 -26.74 -15.10 -37.41
N GLY A 165 -28.07 -15.01 -37.42
CA GLY A 165 -28.94 -16.02 -38.04
C GLY A 165 -28.65 -16.21 -39.52
N LEU A 166 -28.52 -15.11 -40.28
CA LEU A 166 -28.17 -15.16 -41.70
C LEU A 166 -26.79 -15.80 -41.93
N LYS A 167 -25.79 -15.44 -41.12
CA LYS A 167 -24.44 -16.01 -41.21
C LYS A 167 -24.38 -17.50 -40.87
N LYS A 168 -25.18 -17.97 -39.90
CA LYS A 168 -25.32 -19.40 -39.61
C LYS A 168 -25.90 -20.17 -40.81
N LEU A 169 -26.88 -19.59 -41.52
CA LEU A 169 -27.49 -20.21 -42.72
C LEU A 169 -26.51 -20.33 -43.89
N LEU A 170 -25.52 -19.45 -43.97
CA LEU A 170 -24.42 -19.51 -44.96
C LEU A 170 -23.28 -20.47 -44.55
N GLY A 171 -23.44 -21.22 -43.46
CA GLY A 171 -22.46 -22.21 -42.99
C GLY A 171 -21.34 -21.65 -42.10
N ALA A 172 -21.49 -20.45 -41.53
CA ALA A 172 -20.47 -19.91 -40.63
C ALA A 172 -20.33 -20.75 -39.35
N SER A 173 -19.10 -21.06 -38.97
CA SER A 173 -18.85 -21.87 -37.77
C SER A 173 -19.08 -21.05 -36.49
N PRO A 174 -19.56 -21.65 -35.38
CA PRO A 174 -19.76 -20.97 -34.11
C PRO A 174 -18.50 -20.26 -33.58
N GLY A 175 -17.31 -20.77 -33.94
CA GLY A 175 -16.02 -20.16 -33.60
C GLY A 175 -15.76 -18.84 -34.31
N GLN A 176 -16.18 -18.68 -35.58
CA GLN A 176 -16.05 -17.43 -36.32
C GLN A 176 -16.93 -16.32 -35.72
N ILE A 177 -18.13 -16.69 -35.26
CA ILE A 177 -19.05 -15.76 -34.59
C ILE A 177 -18.48 -15.34 -33.24
N ARG A 178 -17.99 -16.29 -32.43
CA ARG A 178 -17.41 -16.02 -31.10
C ARG A 178 -16.17 -15.13 -31.17
N ARG A 179 -15.32 -15.30 -32.18
CA ARG A 179 -14.05 -14.56 -32.33
C ARG A 179 -14.27 -13.05 -32.42
N ARG A 180 -15.32 -12.57 -33.11
CA ARG A 180 -15.66 -11.13 -33.18
C ARG A 180 -15.90 -10.53 -31.78
N PHE A 181 -16.67 -11.22 -30.94
CA PHE A 181 -16.99 -10.76 -29.58
C PHE A 181 -15.78 -10.82 -28.63
N LEU A 182 -14.90 -11.81 -28.79
CA LEU A 182 -13.66 -11.89 -28.00
C LEU A 182 -12.70 -10.72 -28.30
N TYR A 183 -12.61 -10.30 -29.57
CA TYR A 183 -11.82 -9.12 -29.93
C TYR A 183 -12.43 -7.84 -29.35
N SER A 184 -13.75 -7.69 -29.42
CA SER A 184 -14.47 -6.56 -28.82
C SER A 184 -14.17 -6.44 -27.32
N GLY A 185 -14.26 -7.56 -26.57
CA GLY A 185 -13.93 -7.60 -25.14
C GLY A 185 -12.47 -7.22 -24.83
N LEU A 186 -11.52 -7.63 -25.68
CA LEU A 186 -10.11 -7.25 -25.52
C LEU A 186 -9.90 -5.73 -25.70
N TYR A 187 -10.50 -5.14 -26.75
CA TYR A 187 -10.42 -3.69 -26.99
C TYR A 187 -11.03 -2.88 -25.85
N TYR A 188 -12.21 -3.30 -25.36
CA TYR A 188 -12.83 -2.66 -24.20
C TYR A 188 -11.96 -2.77 -22.94
N GLY A 189 -11.34 -3.93 -22.70
CA GLY A 189 -10.46 -4.12 -21.55
C GLY A 189 -9.21 -3.23 -21.58
N VAL A 190 -8.57 -3.10 -22.75
CA VAL A 190 -7.41 -2.21 -22.93
C VAL A 190 -7.79 -0.74 -22.77
N LEU A 191 -8.88 -0.30 -23.41
CA LEU A 191 -9.36 1.09 -23.28
C LEU A 191 -9.78 1.42 -21.85
N ALA A 192 -10.45 0.50 -21.16
CA ALA A 192 -10.80 0.67 -19.76
C ALA A 192 -9.56 0.76 -18.87
N GLY A 193 -8.54 -0.07 -19.11
CA GLY A 193 -7.25 -0.01 -18.39
C GLY A 193 -6.53 1.33 -18.59
N LEU A 194 -6.48 1.83 -19.82
CA LEU A 194 -5.89 3.14 -20.15
C LEU A 194 -6.66 4.29 -19.50
N LEU A 195 -8.00 4.26 -19.56
CA LEU A 195 -8.84 5.28 -18.90
C LEU A 195 -8.67 5.25 -17.38
N ALA A 196 -8.62 4.06 -16.77
CA ALA A 196 -8.42 3.90 -15.33
C ALA A 196 -7.04 4.44 -14.90
N TRP A 197 -5.99 4.16 -15.68
CA TRP A 197 -4.66 4.72 -15.45
C TRP A 197 -4.67 6.25 -15.53
N LEU A 198 -5.30 6.83 -16.56
CA LEU A 198 -5.39 8.27 -16.72
C LEU A 198 -6.16 8.93 -15.57
N LEU A 199 -7.31 8.37 -15.18
CA LEU A 199 -8.09 8.83 -14.02
C LEU A 199 -7.27 8.79 -12.73
N LEU A 200 -6.52 7.71 -12.51
CA LEU A 200 -5.65 7.59 -11.34
C LEU A 200 -4.51 8.60 -11.37
N ALA A 201 -3.87 8.82 -12.53
CA ALA A 201 -2.82 9.81 -12.70
C ALA A 201 -3.32 11.24 -12.42
N VAL A 202 -4.50 11.59 -12.93
CA VAL A 202 -5.17 12.88 -12.66
C VAL A 202 -5.50 13.01 -11.18
N THR A 203 -6.01 11.94 -10.54
CA THR A 203 -6.35 11.94 -9.11
C THR A 203 -5.10 12.17 -8.25
N LEU A 204 -4.02 11.44 -8.52
CA LEU A 204 -2.74 11.62 -7.81
C LEU A 204 -2.18 13.03 -8.04
N TRP A 205 -2.26 13.55 -9.27
CA TRP A 205 -1.83 14.92 -9.58
C TRP A 205 -2.66 15.96 -8.82
N TRP A 206 -3.98 15.77 -8.71
CA TRP A 206 -4.85 16.66 -7.94
C TRP A 206 -4.56 16.59 -6.43
N MET A 207 -4.26 15.40 -5.91
CA MET A 207 -3.87 15.19 -4.51
C MET A 207 -2.47 15.71 -4.15
N LYS A 208 -1.57 15.90 -5.13
CA LYS A 208 -0.24 16.47 -4.86
C LYS A 208 -0.31 17.83 -4.17
N LYS A 209 -1.29 18.68 -4.53
CA LYS A 209 -1.43 20.02 -3.96
C LYS A 209 -1.68 20.02 -2.43
N PRO A 210 -2.73 19.34 -1.91
CA PRO A 210 -2.93 19.24 -0.47
C PRO A 210 -1.83 18.43 0.24
N LEU A 211 -1.24 17.44 -0.44
CA LEU A 211 -0.10 16.71 0.12
C LEU A 211 1.13 17.60 0.31
N LEU A 212 1.43 18.51 -0.62
CA LEU A 212 2.52 19.46 -0.48
C LEU A 212 2.30 20.44 0.70
N ALA A 213 1.06 20.89 0.90
CA ALA A 213 0.72 21.70 2.08
C ALA A 213 0.94 20.95 3.40
N LEU A 214 0.71 19.62 3.42
CA LEU A 214 1.04 18.77 4.56
C LEU A 214 2.56 18.52 4.69
N THR A 215 3.31 18.46 3.59
CA THR A 215 4.78 18.34 3.67
C THR A 215 5.43 19.56 4.30
N GLU A 216 4.88 20.76 4.05
CA GLU A 216 5.36 22.00 4.67
C GLU A 216 5.05 22.05 6.17
N SER A 217 3.91 21.51 6.62
CA SER A 217 3.55 21.50 8.04
C SER A 217 4.25 20.40 8.85
N PHE A 218 4.67 19.31 8.22
CA PHE A 218 5.28 18.14 8.90
C PHE A 218 6.78 17.97 8.58
N GLY A 219 7.40 18.91 7.85
CA GLY A 219 8.85 18.93 7.61
C GLY A 219 9.42 17.79 6.76
N ARG A 220 8.60 16.89 6.20
CA ARG A 220 9.04 15.76 5.35
C ARG A 220 8.34 15.73 4.01
N ALA A 221 9.12 15.50 2.95
CA ALA A 221 8.61 15.27 1.61
C ALA A 221 7.91 13.89 1.52
N PHE A 222 6.58 13.90 1.35
CA PHE A 222 5.83 12.69 1.03
C PHE A 222 6.14 12.27 -0.41
N VAL A 223 6.90 11.18 -0.56
CA VAL A 223 7.15 10.56 -1.86
C VAL A 223 5.97 9.68 -2.21
N ILE A 224 5.06 10.21 -3.03
CA ILE A 224 3.95 9.42 -3.58
C ILE A 224 4.52 8.41 -4.56
N SER A 225 4.43 7.12 -4.23
CA SER A 225 4.80 6.06 -5.17
C SER A 225 3.68 5.91 -6.20
N THR A 226 3.99 6.22 -7.46
CA THR A 226 3.04 6.11 -8.58
C THR A 226 3.00 4.71 -9.21
N GLY A 227 3.67 3.71 -8.59
CA GLY A 227 3.88 2.38 -9.16
C GLY A 227 4.91 2.41 -10.30
N SER A 228 5.58 1.28 -10.55
CA SER A 228 6.52 1.13 -11.66
C SER A 228 5.77 1.03 -13.00
N LEU A 229 6.43 1.36 -14.11
CA LEU A 229 5.91 1.12 -15.46
C LEU A 229 5.55 -0.36 -15.68
N SER A 230 6.27 -1.28 -15.03
CA SER A 230 5.96 -2.72 -15.05
C SER A 230 4.60 -3.04 -14.44
N ASP A 231 4.24 -2.36 -13.35
CA ASP A 231 3.00 -2.60 -12.61
C ASP A 231 1.80 -2.11 -13.42
N TRP A 232 1.97 -1.00 -14.13
CA TRP A 232 0.99 -0.47 -15.07
C TRP A 232 0.76 -1.39 -16.27
N PHE A 233 1.85 -1.93 -16.84
CA PHE A 233 1.74 -2.89 -17.93
C PHE A 233 0.98 -4.15 -17.48
N LEU A 234 1.35 -4.69 -16.32
CA LEU A 234 0.69 -5.86 -15.73
C LEU A 234 -0.80 -5.58 -15.45
N PHE A 235 -1.14 -4.39 -14.96
CA PHE A 235 -2.52 -3.97 -14.75
C PHE A 235 -3.34 -3.95 -16.04
N ILE A 236 -2.82 -3.37 -17.12
CA ILE A 236 -3.51 -3.34 -18.43
C ILE A 236 -3.71 -4.76 -18.96
N VAL A 237 -2.69 -5.63 -18.84
CA VAL A 237 -2.79 -7.04 -19.24
C VAL A 237 -3.87 -7.76 -18.42
N LEU A 238 -3.95 -7.55 -17.11
CA LEU A 238 -5.00 -8.12 -16.27
C LEU A 238 -6.38 -7.63 -16.68
N CYS A 239 -6.56 -6.32 -16.92
CA CYS A 239 -7.82 -5.77 -17.42
C CYS A 239 -8.24 -6.44 -18.75
N ALA A 240 -7.30 -6.56 -19.69
CA ALA A 240 -7.53 -7.21 -20.97
C ALA A 240 -7.93 -8.69 -20.81
N LEU A 241 -7.26 -9.43 -19.92
CA LEU A 241 -7.57 -10.83 -19.62
C LEU A 241 -8.93 -11.00 -18.96
N ILE A 242 -9.27 -10.16 -17.99
CA ILE A 242 -10.57 -10.20 -17.30
C ILE A 242 -11.70 -9.90 -18.27
N SER A 243 -11.56 -8.87 -19.11
CA SER A 243 -12.56 -8.54 -20.13
C SER A 243 -12.68 -9.63 -21.19
N TRP A 244 -11.57 -10.25 -21.59
CA TRP A 244 -11.57 -11.38 -22.51
C TRP A 244 -12.26 -12.62 -21.90
N LEU A 245 -12.01 -12.93 -20.63
CA LEU A 245 -12.67 -14.02 -19.90
C LEU A 245 -14.17 -13.76 -19.75
N GLY A 246 -14.57 -12.54 -19.39
CA GLY A 246 -15.98 -12.15 -19.31
C GLY A 246 -16.70 -12.29 -20.66
N ALA A 247 -16.05 -11.85 -21.75
CA ALA A 247 -16.57 -12.02 -23.10
C ALA A 247 -16.69 -13.49 -23.50
N ARG A 248 -15.72 -14.32 -23.10
CA ARG A 248 -15.75 -15.77 -23.34
C ARG A 248 -16.94 -16.42 -22.63
N ILE A 249 -17.13 -16.16 -21.34
CA ILE A 249 -18.22 -16.71 -20.53
C ILE A 249 -19.59 -16.30 -21.11
N SER A 250 -19.76 -15.01 -21.44
CA SER A 250 -21.01 -14.50 -22.02
C SER A 250 -21.31 -15.13 -23.38
N SER A 251 -20.31 -15.24 -24.26
CA SER A 251 -20.46 -15.87 -25.58
C SER A 251 -20.77 -17.38 -25.50
N SER A 252 -20.33 -18.10 -24.46
CA SER A 252 -20.70 -19.51 -24.25
C SER A 252 -22.12 -19.69 -23.74
N GLY A 253 -22.60 -18.80 -22.86
CA GLY A 253 -23.95 -18.90 -22.32
C GLY A 253 -25.04 -18.59 -23.33
N HIS A 254 -24.83 -17.57 -24.18
CA HIS A 254 -25.87 -17.12 -25.13
C HIS A 254 -25.90 -17.90 -26.45
N ILE A 255 -24.74 -18.33 -26.98
CA ILE A 255 -24.70 -19.06 -28.26
C ILE A 255 -25.29 -20.47 -28.11
N HIS A 256 -25.28 -21.08 -26.92
CA HIS A 256 -25.90 -22.38 -26.69
C HIS A 256 -27.45 -22.30 -26.58
N LYS A 257 -28.01 -21.11 -26.37
CA LYS A 257 -29.46 -20.87 -26.32
C LYS A 257 -30.05 -20.39 -27.66
N LEU A 258 -29.24 -20.30 -28.72
CA LEU A 258 -29.58 -19.79 -30.05
C LEU A 258 -29.30 -20.83 -31.13
#